data_AF-A0A564Q8Z2-F1
#
_entry.id   AF-A0A564Q8Z2-F1
#
_cell.length_a   1.000
_cell.length_b   1.000
_cell.length_c   1.000
_cell.angle_alpha   90.00
_cell.angle_beta   90.00
_cell.angle_gamma   90.00
#
_symmetry.space_group_name_H-M   'P 1'
#
loop_
_entity.id
_entity.type
_entity.pdbx_description
1 polymer ?
#
loop_
_entity_poly.entity_id
_entity_poly.type
_entity_poly.pdbx_seq_one_letter_code
_entity_poly.pdbx_strand_id
1 'polypeptide(L)'
;MFGIEQTSKALRDVAAFFGLEDKADEVIADEVSKVAPKVEEYKKKFAGKRIFIYQGAPRAWHWVRMFREIGIETIAAATTFGHEEDYARIRERVKDGTIIIDNPNSIELEEILTELKPDIFISGLKEKYLSYKLGIPFINGHAYEKGPYAVYSGFLNFARDVEKAIFAPVWGLIRRNDEKRND
;
A
#
# COMPACT_ATOMS: atom_id res chain seq x y z
N MET A 1 4.89 -7.76 -9.31
CA MET A 1 5.74 -6.69 -9.88
C MET A 1 5.73 -5.40 -9.04
N PHE A 2 5.26 -5.44 -7.78
CA PHE A 2 5.26 -4.27 -6.88
C PHE A 2 6.13 -4.59 -5.66
N GLY A 3 7.05 -3.70 -5.30
CA GLY A 3 8.08 -3.98 -4.28
C GLY A 3 9.29 -4.71 -4.86
N ILE A 4 10.34 -4.85 -4.04
CA ILE A 4 11.58 -5.54 -4.42
C ILE A 4 11.29 -7.02 -4.62
N GLU A 5 10.68 -7.67 -3.62
CA GLU A 5 10.56 -9.13 -3.57
C GLU A 5 9.76 -9.66 -4.78
N GLN A 6 8.58 -9.10 -5.03
CA GLN A 6 7.73 -9.56 -6.14
C GLN A 6 8.29 -9.20 -7.51
N THR A 7 9.09 -8.13 -7.62
CA THR A 7 9.73 -7.77 -8.89
C THR A 7 10.87 -8.72 -9.19
N SER A 8 11.72 -9.01 -8.21
CA SER A 8 12.81 -9.98 -8.34
C SER A 8 12.28 -11.38 -8.63
N LYS A 9 11.23 -11.82 -7.93
CA LYS A 9 10.59 -13.11 -8.20
C LYS A 9 10.08 -13.19 -9.64
N ALA A 10 9.33 -12.17 -10.09
CA ALA A 10 8.78 -12.16 -11.45
C ALA A 10 9.89 -12.20 -12.52
N LEU A 11 11.00 -11.50 -12.28
CA LEU A 11 12.14 -11.51 -13.21
C LEU A 11 12.82 -12.89 -13.26
N ARG A 12 13.02 -13.55 -12.11
CA ARG A 12 13.54 -14.93 -12.05
C ARG A 12 12.60 -15.92 -12.72
N ASP A 13 11.30 -15.83 -12.47
CA ASP A 13 10.31 -16.74 -13.05
C ASP A 13 10.34 -16.68 -14.59
N VAL A 14 10.46 -15.47 -15.16
CA VAL A 14 10.59 -15.29 -16.61
C VAL A 14 11.94 -15.82 -17.10
N ALA A 15 13.04 -15.51 -16.41
CA ALA A 15 14.37 -15.94 -16.82
C ALA A 15 14.54 -17.46 -16.81
N ALA A 16 13.93 -18.15 -15.85
CA ALA A 16 13.94 -19.61 -15.76
C ALA A 16 13.33 -20.29 -16.99
N PHE A 17 12.32 -19.67 -17.61
CA PHE A 17 11.75 -20.18 -18.86
C PHE A 17 12.74 -20.14 -20.03
N PHE A 18 13.70 -19.21 -20.00
CA PHE A 18 14.68 -19.00 -21.08
C PHE A 18 16.08 -19.53 -20.75
N GLY A 19 16.32 -20.07 -19.54
CA GLY A 19 17.66 -20.46 -19.09
C GLY A 19 18.60 -19.26 -18.90
N LEU A 20 18.07 -18.13 -18.41
CA LEU A 20 18.79 -16.87 -18.22
C LEU A 20 18.86 -16.42 -16.75
N GLU A 21 18.79 -17.37 -15.81
CA GLU A 21 18.73 -17.12 -14.36
C GLU A 21 19.91 -16.28 -13.87
N ASP A 22 21.14 -16.60 -14.31
CA ASP A 22 22.34 -15.85 -13.93
C ASP A 22 22.24 -14.37 -14.34
N LYS A 23 21.73 -14.09 -15.55
CA LYS A 23 21.53 -12.71 -16.03
C LYS A 23 20.44 -11.98 -15.25
N ALA A 24 19.39 -12.70 -14.85
CA ALA A 24 18.36 -12.12 -14.00
C ALA A 24 18.92 -11.76 -12.63
N ASP A 25 19.73 -12.63 -12.02
CA ASP A 25 20.33 -12.36 -10.72
C ASP A 25 21.35 -11.20 -10.77
N GLU A 26 22.11 -11.05 -11.86
CA GLU A 26 22.95 -9.86 -12.09
C GLU A 26 22.12 -8.57 -12.07
N VAL A 27 21.02 -8.53 -12.84
CA VAL A 27 20.13 -7.35 -12.90
C VAL A 27 19.44 -7.11 -11.56
N ILE A 28 19.00 -8.17 -10.86
CA ILE A 28 18.38 -8.07 -9.55
C ILE A 28 19.36 -7.47 -8.55
N ALA A 29 20.61 -7.96 -8.52
CA ALA A 29 21.62 -7.47 -7.59
C ALA A 29 21.91 -5.98 -7.81
N ASP A 30 22.09 -5.57 -9.06
CA ASP A 30 22.32 -4.16 -9.42
C ASP A 30 21.15 -3.27 -9.00
N GLU A 31 19.92 -3.61 -9.39
CA GLU A 31 18.73 -2.81 -9.07
C GLU A 31 18.42 -2.77 -7.57
N VAL A 32 18.54 -3.90 -6.87
CA VAL A 32 18.33 -3.97 -5.42
C VAL A 32 19.35 -3.12 -4.68
N SER A 33 20.62 -3.12 -5.10
CA SER A 33 21.66 -2.29 -4.48
C SER A 33 21.32 -0.78 -4.52
N LYS A 34 20.63 -0.33 -5.58
CA LYS A 34 20.22 1.07 -5.75
C LYS A 34 19.04 1.45 -4.86
N VAL A 35 18.10 0.54 -4.64
CA VAL A 35 16.82 0.88 -3.98
C VAL A 35 16.73 0.44 -2.51
N ALA A 36 17.39 -0.65 -2.13
CA ALA A 36 17.28 -1.24 -0.80
C ALA A 36 17.65 -0.27 0.35
N PRO A 37 18.72 0.54 0.25
CA PRO A 37 19.06 1.49 1.33
C PRO A 37 17.93 2.48 1.62
N LYS A 38 17.26 2.98 0.57
CA LYS A 38 16.17 3.95 0.71
C LYS A 38 14.88 3.28 1.18
N VAL A 39 14.60 2.05 0.75
CA VAL A 39 13.47 1.26 1.27
C VAL A 39 13.63 1.01 2.77
N GLU A 40 14.85 0.69 3.25
CA GLU A 40 15.11 0.48 4.67
C GLU A 40 14.95 1.77 5.50
N GLU A 41 15.31 2.93 4.95
CA GLU A 41 15.02 4.23 5.56
C GLU A 41 13.51 4.45 5.72
N TYR A 42 12.72 4.19 4.66
CA TYR A 42 11.26 4.28 4.73
C TYR A 42 10.67 3.28 5.72
N LYS A 43 11.19 2.05 5.76
CA LYS A 43 10.75 1.00 6.68
C LYS A 43 10.87 1.42 8.14
N LYS A 44 12.00 2.04 8.51
CA LYS A 44 12.19 2.61 9.85
C LYS A 44 11.24 3.79 10.09
N LYS A 45 11.08 4.67 9.10
CA LYS A 45 10.24 5.86 9.20
C LYS A 45 8.75 5.54 9.35
N PHE A 46 8.25 4.52 8.68
CA PHE A 46 6.84 4.13 8.72
C PHE A 46 6.55 2.99 9.70
N ALA A 47 7.52 2.59 10.52
CA ALA A 47 7.32 1.53 11.51
C ALA A 47 6.09 1.82 12.39
N GLY A 48 5.23 0.81 12.52
CA GLY A 48 3.99 0.90 13.30
C GLY A 48 2.82 1.60 12.60
N LYS A 49 3.00 2.06 11.35
CA LYS A 49 1.90 2.63 10.56
C LYS A 49 1.00 1.54 9.99
N ARG A 50 -0.30 1.86 9.90
CA ARG A 50 -1.34 0.92 9.49
C ARG A 50 -2.07 1.41 8.23
N ILE A 51 -2.32 0.52 7.28
CA ILE A 51 -2.99 0.81 6.00
C ILE A 51 -4.31 0.05 5.88
N PHE A 52 -5.33 0.72 5.34
CA PHE A 52 -6.48 0.08 4.71
C PHE A 52 -6.29 0.11 3.18
N ILE A 53 -6.39 -1.06 2.53
CA ILE A 53 -6.28 -1.20 1.08
C ILE A 53 -7.66 -1.52 0.50
N TYR A 54 -8.21 -0.65 -0.35
CA TYR A 54 -9.42 -0.95 -1.12
C TYR A 54 -9.13 -0.74 -2.61
N GLN A 55 -9.22 -1.79 -3.43
CA GLN A 55 -8.90 -1.69 -4.87
C GLN A 55 -9.73 -2.67 -5.69
N GLY A 56 -9.53 -2.68 -7.02
CA GLY A 56 -9.79 -3.88 -7.80
C GLY A 56 -8.93 -5.05 -7.32
N ALA A 57 -9.39 -6.28 -7.60
CA ALA A 57 -8.86 -7.49 -6.98
C ALA A 57 -7.33 -7.68 -7.05
N PRO A 58 -6.67 -7.61 -8.23
CA PRO A 58 -5.23 -7.88 -8.31
C PRO A 58 -4.37 -6.99 -7.40
N ARG A 59 -4.74 -5.72 -7.25
CA ARG A 59 -3.93 -4.76 -6.48
C ARG A 59 -4.15 -4.92 -4.99
N ALA A 60 -5.36 -5.29 -4.57
CA ALA A 60 -5.70 -5.47 -3.17
C ALA A 60 -4.76 -6.47 -2.49
N TRP A 61 -4.40 -7.57 -3.16
CA TRP A 61 -3.43 -8.53 -2.62
C TRP A 61 -1.98 -8.24 -3.01
N HIS A 62 -1.69 -7.66 -4.19
CA HIS A 62 -0.31 -7.32 -4.55
C HIS A 62 0.32 -6.31 -3.58
N TRP A 63 -0.45 -5.29 -3.19
CA TRP A 63 0.08 -4.16 -2.42
C TRP A 63 0.28 -4.44 -0.93
N VAL A 64 -0.32 -5.52 -0.39
CA VAL A 64 -0.04 -5.95 0.98
C VAL A 64 1.46 -6.12 1.22
N ARG A 65 2.16 -6.81 0.29
CA ARG A 65 3.61 -6.99 0.40
C ARG A 65 4.38 -5.69 0.18
N MET A 66 3.96 -4.88 -0.78
CA MET A 66 4.61 -3.60 -1.07
C MET A 66 4.57 -2.64 0.14
N PHE A 67 3.44 -2.55 0.84
CA PHE A 67 3.34 -1.77 2.09
C PHE A 67 4.17 -2.39 3.22
N ARG A 68 4.18 -3.72 3.34
CA ARG A 68 5.01 -4.42 4.34
C ARG A 68 6.50 -4.18 4.15
N GLU A 69 6.99 -4.14 2.91
CA GLU A 69 8.40 -3.89 2.60
C GLU A 69 8.86 -2.51 3.09
N ILE A 70 7.98 -1.50 3.08
CA ILE A 70 8.22 -0.18 3.69
C ILE A 70 7.73 -0.09 5.14
N GLY A 71 7.46 -1.19 5.84
CA GLY A 71 7.19 -1.19 7.27
C GLY A 71 5.75 -0.81 7.67
N ILE A 72 4.81 -0.78 6.73
CA ILE A 72 3.40 -0.48 6.98
C ILE A 72 2.57 -1.77 7.00
N GLU A 73 1.74 -1.92 8.03
CA GLU A 73 0.93 -3.11 8.25
C GLU A 73 -0.50 -2.95 7.71
N THR A 74 -0.96 -3.92 6.92
CA THR A 74 -2.35 -3.96 6.43
C THR A 74 -3.31 -4.44 7.52
N ILE A 75 -4.20 -3.56 7.96
CA ILE A 75 -5.22 -3.87 8.99
C ILE A 75 -6.61 -4.14 8.41
N ALA A 76 -6.84 -3.67 7.19
CA ALA A 76 -8.02 -3.99 6.42
C ALA A 76 -7.68 -4.09 4.94
N ALA A 77 -8.38 -4.96 4.22
CA ALA A 77 -8.31 -5.10 2.78
C ALA A 77 -9.72 -5.28 2.21
N ALA A 78 -10.00 -4.65 1.08
CA ALA A 78 -11.27 -4.79 0.39
C ALA A 78 -11.06 -4.89 -1.12
N THR A 79 -11.99 -5.57 -1.80
CA THR A 79 -12.00 -5.63 -3.27
C THR A 79 -13.35 -5.26 -3.85
N THR A 80 -13.39 -4.62 -5.01
CA THR A 80 -14.67 -4.27 -5.68
C THR A 80 -15.29 -5.43 -6.46
N PHE A 81 -14.48 -6.36 -6.95
CA PHE A 81 -14.90 -7.40 -7.92
C PHE A 81 -14.07 -8.69 -7.82
N GLY A 82 -13.50 -8.97 -6.65
CA GLY A 82 -12.64 -10.14 -6.46
C GLY A 82 -13.40 -11.45 -6.46
N HIS A 83 -12.70 -12.50 -6.88
CA HIS A 83 -13.18 -13.88 -6.79
C HIS A 83 -12.53 -14.60 -5.61
N GLU A 84 -12.96 -15.84 -5.36
CA GLU A 84 -12.50 -16.64 -4.22
C GLU A 84 -10.97 -16.75 -4.16
N GLU A 85 -10.28 -16.89 -5.30
CA GLU A 85 -8.82 -16.98 -5.32
C GLU A 85 -8.15 -15.66 -4.93
N ASP A 86 -8.75 -14.51 -5.23
CA ASP A 86 -8.22 -13.22 -4.80
C ASP A 86 -8.30 -13.08 -3.28
N TYR A 87 -9.42 -13.49 -2.69
CA TYR A 87 -9.56 -13.51 -1.23
C TYR A 87 -8.60 -14.49 -0.56
N ALA A 88 -8.36 -15.66 -1.16
CA ALA A 88 -7.34 -16.59 -0.69
C ALA A 88 -5.95 -15.94 -0.71
N ARG A 89 -5.60 -15.24 -1.81
CA ARG A 89 -4.33 -14.51 -1.93
C ARG A 89 -4.20 -13.38 -0.92
N ILE A 90 -5.29 -12.66 -0.60
CA ILE A 90 -5.28 -11.65 0.47
C ILE A 90 -4.98 -12.34 1.81
N ARG A 91 -5.72 -13.40 2.17
CA ARG A 91 -5.55 -14.15 3.42
C ARG A 91 -4.11 -14.65 3.62
N GLU A 92 -3.50 -15.21 2.59
CA GLU A 92 -2.09 -15.66 2.63
C GLU A 92 -1.08 -14.54 2.90
N ARG A 93 -1.46 -13.29 2.59
CA ARG A 93 -0.55 -12.15 2.61
C ARG A 93 -0.76 -11.27 3.81
N VAL A 94 -1.94 -11.22 4.42
CA VAL A 94 -2.21 -10.38 5.61
C VAL A 94 -1.85 -11.10 6.91
N LYS A 95 -2.01 -10.44 8.06
CA LYS A 95 -1.83 -11.07 9.37
C LYS A 95 -3.18 -11.51 9.93
N ASP A 96 -3.15 -12.39 10.93
CA ASP A 96 -4.36 -12.73 11.69
C ASP A 96 -4.97 -11.47 12.32
N GLY A 97 -6.29 -11.36 12.25
CA GLY A 97 -7.04 -10.18 12.69
C GLY A 97 -7.20 -9.07 11.65
N THR A 98 -6.58 -9.18 10.47
CA THR A 98 -6.87 -8.26 9.35
C THR A 98 -8.30 -8.46 8.83
N ILE A 99 -9.06 -7.38 8.73
CA ILE A 99 -10.43 -7.40 8.18
C ILE A 99 -10.35 -7.53 6.65
N ILE A 100 -11.14 -8.42 6.06
CA ILE A 100 -11.24 -8.61 4.60
C ILE A 100 -12.70 -8.48 4.18
N ILE A 101 -12.99 -7.56 3.25
CA ILE A 101 -14.37 -7.24 2.85
C ILE A 101 -14.53 -7.34 1.33
N ASP A 102 -15.66 -7.90 0.91
CA ASP A 102 -16.11 -7.89 -0.48
C ASP A 102 -17.01 -6.67 -0.74
N ASN A 103 -16.64 -5.90 -1.76
CA ASN A 103 -17.41 -4.79 -2.32
C ASN A 103 -18.11 -3.91 -1.27
N PRO A 104 -17.37 -3.28 -0.34
CA PRO A 104 -17.97 -2.49 0.73
C PRO A 104 -18.80 -1.35 0.17
N ASN A 105 -19.97 -1.15 0.75
CA ASN A 105 -20.78 0.03 0.49
C ASN A 105 -20.21 1.25 1.26
N SER A 106 -20.78 2.44 1.02
CA SER A 106 -20.26 3.68 1.61
C SER A 106 -20.36 3.74 3.13
N ILE A 107 -21.38 3.12 3.73
CA ILE A 107 -21.58 3.13 5.18
C ILE A 107 -20.54 2.22 5.85
N GLU A 108 -20.36 1.01 5.31
CA GLU A 108 -19.32 0.08 5.79
C GLU A 108 -17.93 0.73 5.66
N LEU A 109 -17.66 1.41 4.55
CA LEU A 109 -16.40 2.10 4.33
C LEU A 109 -16.15 3.20 5.36
N GLU A 110 -17.16 4.01 5.67
CA GLU A 110 -17.08 5.05 6.69
C GLU A 110 -16.81 4.44 8.07
N GLU A 111 -17.57 3.41 8.45
CA GLU A 111 -17.43 2.71 9.74
C GLU A 111 -16.02 2.13 9.92
N ILE A 112 -15.47 1.47 8.89
CA ILE A 112 -14.10 0.94 8.94
C ILE A 112 -13.08 2.05 9.14
N LEU A 113 -13.23 3.17 8.42
CA LEU A 113 -12.31 4.29 8.51
C LEU A 113 -12.38 4.97 9.89
N THR A 114 -13.56 5.08 10.49
CA THR A 114 -13.75 5.71 11.80
C THR A 114 -13.36 4.81 12.96
N GLU A 115 -13.64 3.51 12.89
CA GLU A 115 -13.37 2.54 13.96
C GLU A 115 -11.90 2.11 13.94
N LEU A 116 -11.36 1.73 12.78
CA LEU A 116 -9.99 1.22 12.70
C LEU A 116 -8.93 2.34 12.70
N LYS A 117 -9.30 3.55 12.24
CA LYS A 117 -8.42 4.72 12.12
C LYS A 117 -7.05 4.39 11.50
N PRO A 118 -7.01 3.93 10.24
CA PRO A 118 -5.74 3.64 9.58
C PRO A 118 -4.92 4.93 9.43
N ASP A 119 -3.59 4.83 9.45
CA ASP A 119 -2.70 5.97 9.22
C ASP A 119 -2.70 6.43 7.77
N ILE A 120 -3.15 5.57 6.86
CA ILE A 120 -3.26 5.83 5.44
C ILE A 120 -4.36 4.94 4.84
N PHE A 121 -5.03 5.43 3.82
CA PHE A 121 -6.02 4.70 3.05
C PHE A 121 -5.68 4.78 1.55
N ILE A 122 -5.73 3.65 0.84
CA ILE A 122 -5.46 3.61 -0.60
C ILE A 122 -6.67 3.06 -1.35
N SER A 123 -7.30 3.91 -2.18
CA SER A 123 -8.51 3.58 -2.96
C SER A 123 -8.56 4.29 -4.31
N GLY A 124 -9.73 4.38 -4.93
CA GLY A 124 -10.03 5.18 -6.11
C GLY A 124 -10.50 6.60 -5.80
N LEU A 125 -10.74 7.36 -6.88
CA LEU A 125 -11.09 8.78 -6.78
C LEU A 125 -12.36 9.03 -5.94
N LYS A 126 -13.33 8.10 -6.01
CA LYS A 126 -14.62 8.22 -5.33
C LYS A 126 -14.45 8.29 -3.80
N GLU A 127 -13.52 7.54 -3.23
CA GLU A 127 -13.31 7.48 -1.78
C GLU A 127 -12.33 8.54 -1.25
N LYS A 128 -11.60 9.23 -2.14
CA LYS A 128 -10.56 10.23 -1.79
C LYS A 128 -11.07 11.32 -0.85
N TYR A 129 -12.22 11.92 -1.19
CA TYR A 129 -12.74 13.06 -0.44
C TYR A 129 -13.38 12.67 0.88
N LEU A 130 -13.98 11.47 0.96
CA LEU A 130 -14.44 10.90 2.22
C LEU A 130 -13.26 10.76 3.19
N SER A 131 -12.17 10.11 2.75
CA SER A 131 -10.94 9.94 3.53
C SER A 131 -10.41 11.26 4.09
N TYR A 132 -10.33 12.29 3.23
CA TYR A 132 -9.85 13.61 3.65
C TYR A 132 -10.76 14.31 4.66
N LYS A 133 -12.08 14.16 4.53
CA LYS A 133 -13.03 14.72 5.50
C LYS A 133 -12.95 14.02 6.86
N LEU A 134 -12.58 12.75 6.88
CA LEU A 134 -12.28 11.98 8.09
C LEU A 134 -10.86 12.21 8.63
N GLY A 135 -10.06 13.08 7.99
CA GLY A 135 -8.69 13.38 8.44
C GLY A 135 -7.69 12.25 8.20
N ILE A 136 -8.01 11.30 7.29
CA ILE A 136 -7.18 10.14 6.98
C ILE A 136 -6.38 10.39 5.69
N PRO A 137 -5.05 10.29 5.73
CA PRO A 137 -4.20 10.37 4.54
C PRO A 137 -4.61 9.41 3.44
N PHE A 138 -4.56 9.86 2.19
CA PHE A 138 -5.07 9.10 1.05
C PHE A 138 -4.08 9.00 -0.11
N ILE A 139 -4.02 7.83 -0.75
CA ILE A 139 -3.36 7.62 -2.05
C ILE A 139 -4.40 7.14 -3.07
N ASN A 140 -4.43 7.74 -4.26
CA ASN A 140 -5.21 7.19 -5.37
C ASN A 140 -4.42 6.07 -6.06
N GLY A 141 -4.87 4.84 -5.87
CA GLY A 141 -4.24 3.66 -6.45
C GLY A 141 -4.54 3.44 -7.94
N HIS A 142 -5.52 4.13 -8.53
CA HIS A 142 -5.94 3.90 -9.91
C HIS A 142 -5.27 4.84 -10.90
N ALA A 143 -5.21 6.12 -10.57
CA ALA A 143 -4.69 7.14 -11.47
C ALA A 143 -3.17 7.26 -11.45
N TYR A 144 -2.49 6.73 -10.42
CA TYR A 144 -1.05 6.88 -10.22
C TYR A 144 -0.58 8.33 -10.43
N GLU A 145 -1.20 9.29 -9.72
CA GLU A 145 -1.02 10.74 -9.94
C GLU A 145 0.46 11.16 -10.06
N LYS A 146 1.38 10.45 -9.41
CA LYS A 146 2.84 10.66 -9.46
C LYS A 146 3.65 9.37 -9.66
N GLY A 147 3.03 8.35 -10.27
CA GLY A 147 3.69 7.08 -10.60
C GLY A 147 4.83 7.23 -11.63
N PRO A 148 5.36 6.11 -12.15
CA PRO A 148 4.92 4.73 -11.96
C PRO A 148 5.29 4.16 -10.58
N TYR A 149 4.53 3.17 -10.10
CA TYR A 149 4.78 2.44 -8.83
C TYR A 149 5.32 1.02 -9.02
N ALA A 150 5.25 0.48 -10.23
CA ALA A 150 5.75 -0.86 -10.52
C ALA A 150 7.28 -0.89 -10.53
N VAL A 151 7.84 -2.10 -10.38
CA VAL A 151 9.28 -2.38 -10.40
C VAL A 151 10.10 -1.63 -9.33
N TYR A 152 11.43 -1.79 -9.36
CA TYR A 152 12.34 -1.29 -8.32
C TYR A 152 12.29 0.24 -8.13
N SER A 153 12.53 1.01 -9.20
CA SER A 153 12.54 2.47 -9.11
C SER A 153 11.14 3.06 -8.85
N GLY A 154 10.09 2.45 -9.40
CA GLY A 154 8.71 2.86 -9.12
C GLY A 154 8.31 2.62 -7.66
N PHE A 155 8.88 1.59 -7.01
CA PHE A 155 8.65 1.38 -5.59
C PHE A 155 9.16 2.54 -4.73
N LEU A 156 10.27 3.20 -5.11
CA LEU A 156 10.73 4.42 -4.44
C LEU A 156 9.79 5.61 -4.66
N ASN A 157 9.21 5.75 -5.85
CA ASN A 157 8.19 6.77 -6.11
C ASN A 157 6.96 6.55 -5.23
N PHE A 158 6.50 5.30 -5.12
CA PHE A 158 5.40 4.92 -4.25
C PHE A 158 5.70 5.28 -2.79
N ALA A 159 6.86 4.88 -2.25
CA ALA A 159 7.24 5.15 -0.88
C ALA A 159 7.32 6.67 -0.57
N ARG A 160 7.83 7.46 -1.52
CA ARG A 160 7.84 8.93 -1.44
C ARG A 160 6.43 9.52 -1.38
N ASP A 161 5.49 8.97 -2.16
CA ASP A 161 4.12 9.48 -2.17
C ASP A 161 3.38 9.08 -0.88
N VAL A 162 3.61 7.88 -0.36
CA VAL A 162 3.16 7.46 0.98
C VAL A 162 3.70 8.39 2.06
N GLU A 163 4.99 8.73 2.02
CA GLU A 163 5.60 9.69 2.94
C GLU A 163 4.88 11.03 2.93
N LYS A 164 4.68 11.59 1.72
CA LYS A 164 4.01 12.87 1.55
C LYS A 164 2.56 12.83 2.02
N ALA A 165 1.86 11.72 1.79
CA ALA A 165 0.50 11.55 2.26
C ALA A 165 0.44 11.53 3.79
N ILE A 166 1.21 10.65 4.44
CA ILE A 166 1.14 10.44 5.90
C ILE A 166 1.63 11.69 6.67
N PHE A 167 2.72 12.31 6.22
CA PHE A 167 3.39 13.38 6.96
C PHE A 167 3.06 14.79 6.45
N ALA A 168 1.99 14.96 5.67
CA ALA A 168 1.57 16.28 5.23
C ALA A 168 1.24 17.19 6.45
N PRO A 169 1.74 18.44 6.51
CA PRO A 169 1.51 19.34 7.64
C PRO A 169 0.03 19.64 7.92
N VAL A 170 -0.84 19.51 6.91
CA VAL A 170 -2.28 19.74 7.03
C VAL A 170 -2.93 18.88 8.12
N TRP A 171 -2.45 17.66 8.34
CA TRP A 171 -3.01 16.76 9.37
C TRP A 171 -2.81 17.29 10.79
N GLY A 172 -1.72 18.04 11.02
CA GLY A 172 -1.49 18.72 12.31
C GLY A 172 -2.46 19.87 12.57
N LEU A 173 -3.01 20.49 11.52
CA LEU A 173 -4.00 21.57 11.64
C LEU A 173 -5.38 21.02 12.01
N ILE A 174 -5.72 19.82 11.52
CA ILE A 174 -7.00 19.17 11.83
C ILE A 174 -7.02 18.72 13.29
N ARG A 175 -5.98 18.00 13.74
CA ARG A 175 -5.89 17.49 15.13
C ARG A 175 -5.93 18.60 16.18
N ARG A 176 -5.27 19.74 15.92
CA ARG A 176 -5.28 20.90 16.81
C ARG A 176 -6.68 21.51 16.98
N ASN A 177 -7.57 21.36 15.99
CA ASN A 177 -8.95 21.85 16.09
C ASN A 177 -9.86 20.90 16.87
N ASP A 178 -9.60 19.59 16.86
CA ASP A 178 -10.34 18.61 17.66
C ASP A 178 -10.01 18.76 19.15
N GLU A 179 -8.74 19.02 19.49
CA GLU A 179 -8.33 19.32 20.87
C GLU A 179 -9.03 20.58 21.41
N LYS A 180 -9.10 21.66 20.62
CA LYS A 180 -9.76 22.92 21.02
C LYS A 180 -11.29 22.87 21.09
N ARG A 181 -11.94 21.84 20.54
CA ARG A 181 -13.39 21.66 20.60
C ARG A 181 -13.84 20.84 21.83
N ASN A 182 -12.90 20.18 22.49
CA ASN A 182 -13.15 19.39 23.70
C ASN A 182 -12.76 20.15 24.99
N ASP A 183 -12.33 21.41 24.86
CA ASP A 183 -12.14 22.40 25.94
C ASP A 183 -13.31 23.40 25.94
#